data_AF-A0A7L5APP4-F1
#
_entry.id   AF-A0A7L5APP4-F1
#
_cell.length_a   1.000
_cell.length_b   1.000
_cell.length_c   1.000
_cell.angle_alpha   90.00
_cell.angle_beta   90.00
_cell.angle_gamma   90.00
#
_symmetry.space_group_name_H-M   'P 1'
#
loop_
_entity.id
_entity.type
_entity.pdbx_description
1 polymer ?
#
loop_
_entity_poly.entity_id
_entity_poly.type
_entity_poly.pdbx_seq_one_letter_code
_entity_poly.pdbx_strand_id
1 'polypeptide(L)'
;MLRRGQRRRLRRRRGRKDQVIASALQRLAATGADLSRPVHIGDLHHDVAGASAEGIDCIGVLWGYGDPESLRSAAALVTTAAELASLLAVEI
;
A
#
# COMPACT_ATOMS: atom_id res chain seq x y z
N MET A 1 -8.67 -29.92 -14.77
CA MET A 1 -9.21 -28.84 -15.64
C MET A 1 -10.32 -28.09 -14.88
N LEU A 2 -10.03 -26.92 -14.30
CA LEU A 2 -11.00 -26.20 -13.44
C LEU A 2 -12.06 -25.46 -14.29
N ARG A 3 -13.34 -25.59 -13.90
CA ARG A 3 -14.52 -25.05 -14.60
C ARG A 3 -14.51 -23.51 -14.59
N ARG A 4 -14.99 -22.89 -15.68
CA ARG A 4 -15.01 -21.42 -15.92
C ARG A 4 -15.56 -20.58 -14.74
N GLY A 5 -16.40 -21.14 -13.86
CA GLY A 5 -16.93 -20.49 -12.66
C GLY A 5 -15.96 -20.37 -11.47
N GLN A 6 -14.99 -21.28 -11.31
CA GLN A 6 -14.01 -21.23 -10.21
C GLN A 6 -12.94 -20.14 -10.42
N ARG A 7 -12.69 -19.71 -11.67
CA ARG A 7 -11.76 -18.62 -11.99
C ARG A 7 -12.27 -17.24 -11.56
N ARG A 8 -13.60 -17.03 -11.51
CA ARG A 8 -14.22 -15.79 -11.00
C ARG A 8 -14.16 -15.66 -9.48
N ARG A 9 -14.10 -16.79 -8.75
CA ARG A 9 -14.01 -16.81 -7.27
C ARG A 9 -12.62 -16.47 -6.73
N LEU A 10 -11.55 -16.75 -7.49
CA LEU A 10 -10.18 -16.38 -7.11
C LEU A 10 -9.90 -14.87 -7.26
N ARG A 11 -10.60 -14.16 -8.16
CA ARG A 11 -10.50 -12.70 -8.27
C ARG A 11 -11.25 -11.94 -7.16
N ARG A 12 -12.19 -12.59 -6.46
CA ARG A 12 -12.97 -12.00 -5.35
C ARG A 12 -12.30 -12.11 -3.97
N ARG A 13 -11.09 -12.66 -3.87
CA ARG A 13 -10.31 -12.75 -2.62
C ARG A 13 -9.17 -11.74 -2.50
N ARG A 14 -9.07 -10.78 -3.42
CA ARG A 14 -8.36 -9.52 -3.15
C ARG A 14 -9.40 -8.62 -2.49
N GLY A 15 -9.40 -8.55 -1.16
CA GLY A 15 -10.17 -7.52 -0.45
C GLY A 15 -9.83 -6.17 -1.07
N ARG A 16 -10.80 -5.25 -1.11
CA ARG A 16 -10.50 -3.88 -1.57
C ARG A 16 -9.32 -3.34 -0.74
N LYS A 17 -8.40 -2.58 -1.35
CA LYS A 17 -7.12 -2.23 -0.71
C LYS A 17 -7.32 -1.44 0.59
N ASP A 18 -8.32 -0.57 0.63
CA ASP A 18 -8.82 0.12 1.84
C ASP A 18 -9.06 -0.87 2.99
N GLN A 19 -9.80 -1.96 2.78
CA GLN A 19 -10.08 -2.96 3.81
C GLN A 19 -8.82 -3.65 4.35
N VAL A 20 -7.83 -3.86 3.48
CA VAL A 20 -6.55 -4.46 3.89
C VAL A 20 -5.77 -3.49 4.76
N ILE A 21 -5.71 -2.21 4.38
CA ILE A 21 -5.00 -1.16 5.12
C ILE A 21 -5.71 -0.90 6.46
N ALA A 22 -7.04 -0.77 6.47
CA ALA A 22 -7.84 -0.66 7.69
C ALA A 22 -7.55 -1.80 8.67
N SER A 23 -7.55 -3.05 8.19
CA SER A 23 -7.23 -4.21 9.03
C SER A 23 -5.79 -4.19 9.54
N ALA A 24 -4.84 -3.71 8.75
CA ALA A 24 -3.45 -3.57 9.19
C ALA A 24 -3.32 -2.54 10.32
N LEU A 25 -3.92 -1.34 10.15
CA LEU A 25 -3.96 -0.30 11.18
C LEU A 25 -4.62 -0.82 12.47
N GLN A 26 -5.76 -1.50 12.37
CA GLN A 26 -6.43 -2.11 13.53
C GLN A 26 -5.53 -3.12 14.27
N ARG A 27 -4.81 -3.97 13.53
CA ARG A 27 -3.91 -4.96 14.12
C ARG A 27 -2.69 -4.30 14.78
N LEU A 28 -2.12 -3.27 14.15
CA LEU A 28 -1.02 -2.50 14.73
C LEU A 28 -1.45 -1.78 16.01
N ALA A 29 -2.64 -1.15 16.00
CA ALA A 29 -3.22 -0.53 17.19
C ALA A 29 -3.37 -1.54 18.34
N ALA A 30 -3.83 -2.77 18.05
CA ALA A 30 -3.96 -3.83 19.03
C ALA A 30 -2.62 -4.30 19.64
N THR A 31 -1.49 -4.04 18.96
CA THR A 31 -0.15 -4.31 19.49
C THR A 31 0.44 -3.14 20.29
N GLY A 32 -0.27 -2.02 20.40
CA GLY A 32 0.24 -0.79 21.02
C GLY A 32 1.23 -0.02 20.14
N ALA A 33 1.23 -0.25 18.82
CA ALA A 33 2.06 0.51 17.89
C ALA A 33 1.61 1.99 17.86
N ASP A 34 2.58 2.90 17.72
CA ASP A 34 2.29 4.32 17.48
C ASP A 34 1.73 4.51 16.07
N LEU A 35 0.49 4.98 16.00
CA LEU A 35 -0.22 5.29 14.77
C LEU A 35 -0.51 6.79 14.64
N SER A 36 0.27 7.64 15.31
CA SER A 36 0.16 9.10 15.17
C SER A 36 0.50 9.59 13.76
N ARG A 37 1.42 8.89 13.07
CA ARG A 37 1.90 9.24 11.72
C ARG A 37 2.22 8.00 10.86
N PRO A 38 1.26 7.10 10.61
CA PRO A 38 1.48 5.95 9.75
C PRO A 38 1.65 6.38 8.29
N VAL A 39 2.48 5.64 7.56
CA VAL A 39 2.64 5.80 6.11
C VAL A 39 2.52 4.43 5.44
N HIS A 40 1.79 4.38 4.34
CA HIS A 40 1.70 3.20 3.49
C HIS A 40 2.77 3.25 2.41
N ILE A 41 3.38 2.11 2.08
CA ILE A 41 4.35 2.00 0.98
C ILE A 41 3.71 1.12 -0.09
N GLY A 42 3.64 1.62 -1.31
CA GLY A 42 2.91 0.96 -2.39
C GLY A 42 3.51 1.19 -3.76
N ASP A 43 3.22 0.29 -4.68
CA ASP A 43 3.76 0.30 -6.04
C ASP A 43 2.67 0.42 -7.11
N LEU A 44 1.38 0.46 -6.73
CA LEU A 44 0.26 0.59 -7.65
C LEU A 44 -0.74 1.67 -7.20
N HIS A 45 -1.52 2.19 -8.16
CA HIS A 45 -2.60 3.15 -7.89
C HIS A 45 -3.60 2.69 -6.82
N HIS A 46 -3.81 1.38 -6.67
CA HIS A 46 -4.66 0.83 -5.62
C HIS A 46 -4.11 1.08 -4.21
N ASP A 47 -2.79 1.10 -4.04
CA ASP A 47 -2.13 1.41 -2.77
C ASP A 47 -2.36 2.86 -2.35
N VAL A 48 -2.15 3.78 -3.29
CA VAL A 48 -2.39 5.21 -3.08
C VAL A 48 -3.86 5.47 -2.75
N ALA A 49 -4.78 4.90 -3.54
CA ALA A 49 -6.21 5.05 -3.30
C ALA A 49 -6.66 4.41 -1.96
N GLY A 50 -6.10 3.25 -1.61
CA GLY A 50 -6.39 2.57 -0.35
C GLY A 50 -5.89 3.34 0.87
N ALA A 51 -4.67 3.89 0.80
CA ALA A 51 -4.09 4.70 1.86
C ALA A 51 -4.90 5.99 2.08
N SER A 52 -5.24 6.68 0.99
CA SER A 52 -6.07 7.88 1.03
C SER A 52 -7.46 7.63 1.64
N ALA A 53 -8.07 6.47 1.36
CA ALA A 53 -9.36 6.09 1.94
C ALA A 53 -9.32 5.91 3.47
N GLU A 54 -8.15 5.54 4.01
CA GLU A 54 -7.91 5.40 5.45
C GLU A 54 -7.28 6.66 6.08
N GLY A 55 -7.12 7.74 5.30
CA GLY A 55 -6.58 9.01 5.78
C GLY A 55 -5.09 8.98 6.09
N ILE A 56 -4.32 8.10 5.45
CA ILE A 56 -2.86 7.98 5.64
C ILE A 56 -2.11 8.27 4.34
N ASP A 57 -0.89 8.79 4.48
CA ASP A 57 -0.02 9.07 3.33
C ASP A 57 0.46 7.77 2.66
N CYS A 58 0.74 7.85 1.36
CA CYS A 58 1.35 6.76 0.60
C CYS A 58 2.66 7.24 -0.04
N ILE A 59 3.75 6.49 0.15
CA ILE A 59 4.99 6.65 -0.63
C ILE A 59 4.98 5.62 -1.75
N GLY A 60 5.06 6.12 -2.99
CA GLY A 60 5.09 5.31 -4.20
C GLY A 60 6.50 4.82 -4.50
N VAL A 61 6.67 3.53 -4.76
CA VAL A 61 7.96 2.94 -5.13
C VAL A 61 7.96 2.49 -6.60
N LEU A 62 9.01 2.84 -7.34
CA LEU A 62 9.10 2.61 -8.79
C LEU A 62 9.82 1.31 -9.19
N TRP A 63 10.13 0.45 -8.21
CA TRP A 63 10.68 -0.88 -8.44
C TRP A 63 9.62 -2.00 -8.37
N GLY A 64 8.33 -1.65 -8.31
CA GLY A 64 7.22 -2.60 -8.36
C GLY A 64 6.51 -2.64 -9.72
N TYR A 65 5.20 -2.88 -9.71
CA TYR A 65 4.40 -3.10 -10.93
C TYR A 65 3.87 -1.83 -11.59
N GLY A 66 3.70 -0.75 -10.84
CA GLY A 66 3.19 0.51 -11.36
C GLY A 66 4.25 1.38 -12.01
N ASP A 67 3.78 2.45 -12.62
CA ASP A 67 4.58 3.50 -13.22
C ASP A 67 4.32 4.85 -12.50
N PRO A 68 5.11 5.90 -12.78
CA PRO A 68 4.93 7.21 -12.14
C PRO A 68 3.52 7.80 -12.30
N GLU A 69 2.85 7.55 -13.42
CA GLU A 69 1.49 8.05 -13.67
C GLU A 69 0.47 7.34 -12.77
N SER A 70 0.63 6.03 -12.59
CA SER A 70 -0.21 5.23 -11.69
C SER A 70 -0.06 5.65 -10.21
N LEU A 71 1.07 6.26 -9.85
CA LEU A 71 1.40 6.68 -8.50
C LEU A 71 1.36 8.21 -8.31
N ARG A 72 0.87 8.99 -9.29
CA ARG A 72 0.91 10.46 -9.28
C ARG A 72 0.30 11.14 -8.05
N SER A 73 -0.58 10.44 -7.33
CA SER A 73 -1.26 10.93 -6.12
C SER A 73 -0.60 10.47 -4.82
N ALA A 74 0.53 9.77 -4.88
CA ALA A 74 1.36 9.48 -3.73
C ALA A 74 1.98 10.77 -3.17
N ALA A 75 2.25 10.79 -1.86
CA ALA A 75 2.89 11.91 -1.18
C ALA A 75 4.36 12.09 -1.61
N ALA A 76 5.02 11.00 -2.00
CA ALA A 76 6.35 11.00 -2.58
C ALA A 76 6.51 9.81 -3.53
N LEU A 77 7.44 9.92 -4.49
CA LEU A 77 7.89 8.82 -5.34
C LEU A 77 9.38 8.59 -5.12
N VAL A 78 9.77 7.33 -5.02
CA VAL A 78 11.17 6.93 -4.85
C VAL A 78 11.53 5.80 -5.82
N THR A 79 12.78 5.80 -6.27
CA THR A 79 13.35 4.84 -7.22
C THR A 79 14.28 3.83 -6.56
N THR A 80 14.74 4.11 -5.34
CA THR A 80 15.61 3.22 -4.57
C THR A 80 15.15 3.02 -3.13
N ALA A 81 15.55 1.89 -2.53
CA ALA A 81 15.35 1.66 -1.10
C ALA A 81 16.07 2.71 -0.24
N ALA A 82 17.24 3.21 -0.69
CA ALA A 82 18.00 4.27 -0.02
C ALA A 82 17.22 5.59 0.08
N GLU A 83 16.54 5.98 -1.00
CA GLU A 83 15.64 7.14 -0.99
C GLU A 83 14.47 6.94 -0.02
N LEU A 84 13.86 5.75 -0.02
CA LEU A 84 12.78 5.41 0.90
C LEU A 84 13.23 5.50 2.37
N ALA A 85 14.38 4.91 2.69
CA ALA A 85 14.94 4.94 4.04
C ALA A 85 15.24 6.36 4.50
N SER A 86 15.72 7.23 3.60
CA SER A 86 15.94 8.65 3.88
C SER A 86 14.63 9.36 4.25
N LEU A 87 13.52 9.06 3.57
CA LEU A 87 12.20 9.62 3.90
C LEU A 87 11.64 9.09 5.23
N LEU A 88 11.93 7.83 5.55
CA LEU A 88 11.49 7.17 6.79
C LEU A 88 12.41 7.46 7.98
N ALA A 89 13.52 8.17 7.78
CA ALA A 89 14.57 8.41 8.77
C ALA A 89 15.11 7.11 9.41
N VAL A 90 15.32 6.08 8.59
CA VAL A 90 15.93 4.81 9.01
C VAL A 90 17.22 4.54 8.25
N GLU A 91 18.10 3.74 8.85
CA GLU A 91 19.33 3.24 8.23
C GLU A 91 19.07 1.86 7.60
N ILE A 92 19.66 1.61 6.43
CA ILE A 92 19.58 0.33 5.70
C ILE A 92 20.91 -0.03 5.05
#